data_AF-A0A9C9ERW1-F1
#
_entry.id   AF-A0A9C9ERW1-F1
#
_cell.length_a   1.000
_cell.length_b   1.000
_cell.length_c   1.000
_cell.angle_alpha   90.00
_cell.angle_beta   90.00
_cell.angle_gamma   90.00
#
_symmetry.space_group_name_H-M   'P 1'
#
loop_
_entity.id
_entity.type
_entity.pdbx_description
1 polymer ?
#
loop_
_entity_poly.entity_id
_entity_poly.type
_entity_poly.pdbx_seq_one_letter_code
_entity_poly.pdbx_strand_id
1 'polypeptide(L)'
;MRYLSLSDEDRRKILQVIGINDIDELFQQAGVKGSIEIGLGEKMSEPAVWSHFERLQSMCNDELVCFLGGGAYDHYIPRVIDHIIGRVEFYSSYTPYQPELSQGTLQSIYEYQTMVSKLTGMEVSNASMYDGATALAEAILMAQRIKGKRTKVLLPETLNPLYKKVVNTYTSGMELEKVWIPFNGETGYIDVDSLSEHLDESVLCCVFQSPNFFGIIERDMEELIEVIHQSGGLAIVST
;
A
#
# COMPACT_ATOMS: atom_id res chain seq x y z
N MET A 1 -30.18 -1.63 9.79
CA MET A 1 -30.22 -0.22 9.32
C MET A 1 -30.83 -0.14 7.90
N ARG A 2 -31.63 0.87 7.54
CA ARG A 2 -32.16 0.98 6.15
C ARG A 2 -31.08 1.65 5.28
N TYR A 3 -30.49 0.90 4.36
CA TYR A 3 -29.42 1.43 3.48
C TYR A 3 -29.93 2.56 2.59
N LEU A 4 -31.15 2.42 2.07
CA LEU A 4 -31.80 3.46 1.29
C LEU A 4 -32.44 4.47 2.24
N SER A 5 -31.92 5.69 2.23
CA SER A 5 -32.40 6.80 3.07
C SER A 5 -33.75 7.37 2.60
N LEU A 6 -34.05 7.28 1.30
CA LEU A 6 -35.26 7.84 0.72
C LEU A 6 -36.50 7.01 1.06
N SER A 7 -37.51 7.66 1.63
CA SER A 7 -38.84 7.09 1.81
C SER A 7 -39.60 7.01 0.48
N ASP A 8 -40.70 6.26 0.46
CA ASP A 8 -41.58 6.16 -0.72
C ASP A 8 -42.26 7.51 -1.03
N GLU A 9 -42.38 8.40 -0.05
CA GLU A 9 -42.86 9.76 -0.26
C GLU A 9 -41.80 10.64 -0.93
N ASP A 10 -40.55 10.57 -0.47
CA ASP A 10 -39.44 11.32 -1.08
C ASP A 10 -39.25 10.92 -2.54
N ARG A 11 -39.31 9.60 -2.82
CA ARG A 11 -39.25 9.07 -4.18
C ARG A 11 -40.36 9.65 -5.06
N ARG A 12 -41.61 9.64 -4.59
CA ARG A 12 -42.75 10.21 -5.34
C ARG A 12 -42.56 11.70 -5.62
N LYS A 13 -42.10 12.49 -4.65
CA LYS A 13 -41.82 13.92 -4.83
C LYS A 13 -40.73 14.15 -5.88
N ILE A 14 -39.65 13.38 -5.83
CA ILE A 14 -38.55 13.46 -6.81
C ILE A 14 -39.05 13.11 -8.21
N LEU A 15 -39.78 12.00 -8.37
CA LEU A 15 -40.36 11.57 -9.65
C LEU A 15 -41.29 12.64 -10.24
N GLN A 16 -42.13 13.27 -9.41
CA GLN A 16 -43.01 14.36 -9.83
C GLN A 16 -42.22 15.60 -10.31
N VAL A 17 -41.12 15.96 -9.64
CA VAL A 17 -40.27 17.11 -10.02
C VAL A 17 -39.57 16.88 -11.36
N ILE A 18 -39.06 15.67 -11.59
CA ILE A 18 -38.38 15.32 -12.85
C ILE A 18 -39.36 15.00 -13.98
N GLY A 19 -40.65 14.80 -13.68
CA GLY A 19 -41.73 14.64 -14.66
C GLY A 19 -41.89 13.23 -15.22
N ILE A 20 -41.48 12.19 -14.48
CA ILE A 20 -41.63 10.78 -14.86
C ILE A 20 -42.45 10.03 -13.81
N ASN A 21 -43.10 8.93 -14.19
CA ASN A 21 -43.96 8.18 -13.26
C ASN A 21 -43.21 7.06 -12.52
N ASP A 22 -42.18 6.51 -13.16
CA ASP A 22 -41.40 5.40 -12.63
C ASP A 22 -39.89 5.56 -12.91
N ILE A 23 -39.05 4.99 -12.04
CA ILE A 23 -37.59 5.02 -12.20
C ILE A 23 -37.13 4.25 -13.45
N ASP A 24 -37.91 3.27 -13.90
CA ASP A 24 -37.64 2.50 -15.12
C ASP A 24 -37.65 3.38 -16.37
N GLU A 25 -38.41 4.49 -16.38
CA GLU A 25 -38.37 5.47 -17.49
C GLU A 25 -36.98 6.11 -17.61
N LEU A 26 -36.30 6.37 -16.48
CA LEU A 26 -34.94 6.91 -16.45
C LEU A 26 -33.92 5.88 -16.98
N PHE A 27 -34.03 4.63 -16.56
CA PHE A 27 -33.13 3.56 -17.01
C PHE A 27 -33.29 3.27 -18.51
N GLN A 28 -34.53 3.30 -19.02
CA GLN A 28 -34.80 3.16 -20.45
C GLN A 28 -34.14 4.28 -21.26
N GLN A 29 -34.18 5.53 -20.78
CA GLN A 29 -33.50 6.66 -21.41
C GLN A 29 -31.98 6.48 -21.45
N ALA A 30 -31.39 5.87 -20.41
CA ALA A 30 -29.97 5.53 -20.36
C ALA A 30 -29.60 4.30 -21.23
N GLY A 31 -30.56 3.69 -21.93
CA GLY A 31 -30.34 2.52 -22.78
C GLY A 31 -30.16 1.21 -22.00
N VAL A 32 -30.39 1.22 -20.68
CA VAL A 32 -30.36 0.02 -19.84
C VAL A 32 -31.69 -0.72 -20.03
N LYS A 33 -31.62 -1.95 -20.54
CA LYS A 33 -32.81 -2.77 -20.81
C LYS A 33 -32.78 -4.06 -20.01
N GLY A 34 -33.89 -4.33 -19.32
CA GLY A 34 -34.13 -5.59 -18.62
C GLY A 34 -33.53 -5.65 -17.22
N SER A 35 -34.02 -6.60 -16.42
CA SER A 35 -33.38 -7.03 -15.18
C SER A 35 -32.38 -8.13 -15.49
N ILE A 36 -31.15 -8.00 -14.98
CA ILE A 36 -30.18 -9.09 -14.97
C ILE A 36 -30.35 -9.80 -13.63
N GLU A 37 -30.62 -11.11 -13.67
CA GLU A 37 -30.54 -11.93 -12.47
C GLU A 37 -29.06 -12.21 -12.19
N ILE A 38 -28.52 -11.54 -11.16
CA ILE A 38 -27.07 -11.56 -10.85
C ILE A 38 -26.68 -12.85 -10.08
N GLY A 39 -27.63 -13.74 -9.79
CA GLY A 39 -27.35 -15.02 -9.13
C GLY A 39 -26.76 -14.88 -7.72
N LEU A 40 -27.02 -13.78 -7.03
CA LEU A 40 -26.42 -13.43 -5.72
C LEU A 40 -27.01 -14.21 -4.52
N GLY A 41 -27.99 -15.08 -4.77
CA GLY A 41 -28.70 -15.80 -3.72
C GLY A 41 -29.77 -14.96 -3.02
N GLU A 42 -30.26 -15.47 -1.89
CA GLU A 42 -31.31 -14.81 -1.13
C GLU A 42 -30.77 -13.66 -0.27
N LYS A 43 -31.58 -12.60 -0.15
CA LYS A 43 -31.29 -11.50 0.78
C LYS A 43 -31.27 -12.00 2.22
N MET A 44 -30.30 -11.53 2.99
CA MET A 44 -30.16 -11.87 4.41
C MET A 44 -30.46 -10.64 5.27
N SER A 45 -31.03 -10.87 6.46
CA SER A 45 -31.13 -9.83 7.48
C SER A 45 -29.75 -9.52 8.07
N GLU A 46 -29.58 -8.36 8.67
CA GLU A 46 -28.31 -7.95 9.29
C GLU A 46 -27.78 -8.97 10.32
N PRO A 47 -28.59 -9.52 11.25
CA PRO A 47 -28.13 -10.58 12.14
C PRO A 47 -27.75 -11.88 11.42
N ALA A 48 -28.47 -12.25 10.35
CA ALA A 48 -28.17 -13.44 9.58
C ALA A 48 -26.82 -13.30 8.85
N VAL A 49 -26.52 -12.11 8.32
CA VAL A 49 -25.21 -11.81 7.71
C VAL A 49 -24.09 -11.96 8.74
N TRP A 50 -24.29 -11.43 9.95
CA TRP A 50 -23.31 -11.54 11.03
C TRP A 50 -23.01 -13.01 11.37
N SER A 51 -24.04 -13.82 11.66
CA SER A 51 -23.86 -15.25 11.95
C SER A 51 -23.26 -16.03 10.78
N HIS A 52 -23.51 -15.61 9.53
CA HIS A 52 -22.91 -16.22 8.36
C HIS A 52 -21.39 -16.01 8.34
N PHE A 53 -20.92 -14.78 8.58
CA PHE A 53 -19.49 -14.48 8.59
C PHE A 53 -18.77 -15.10 9.80
N GLU A 54 -19.39 -15.13 10.98
CA GLU A 54 -18.84 -15.85 12.14
C GLU A 54 -18.60 -17.34 11.83
N ARG A 55 -19.56 -17.99 11.17
CA ARG A 55 -19.44 -19.39 10.75
C ARG A 55 -18.33 -19.59 9.71
N LEU A 56 -18.18 -18.66 8.76
CA LEU A 56 -17.09 -18.73 7.77
C LEU A 56 -15.72 -18.56 8.45
N GLN A 57 -15.61 -17.60 9.36
CA GLN A 57 -14.38 -17.38 10.12
C GLN A 57 -13.97 -18.63 10.90
N SER A 58 -14.91 -19.31 11.57
CA SER A 58 -14.62 -20.53 12.33
C SER A 58 -14.17 -21.71 11.46
N MET A 59 -14.33 -21.63 10.13
CA MET A 59 -13.88 -22.67 9.19
C MET A 59 -12.53 -22.37 8.55
N CYS A 60 -12.08 -21.11 8.55
CA CYS A 60 -10.95 -20.66 7.74
C CYS A 60 -9.72 -20.22 8.54
N ASN A 61 -9.87 -19.92 9.83
CA ASN A 61 -8.79 -19.35 10.64
C ASN A 61 -8.44 -20.27 11.81
N ASP A 62 -7.22 -20.78 11.81
CA ASP A 62 -6.60 -21.35 12.99
C ASP A 62 -6.04 -20.21 13.87
N GLU A 63 -6.34 -20.21 15.17
CA GLU A 63 -5.76 -19.26 16.12
C GLU A 63 -4.34 -19.70 16.48
N LEU A 64 -3.37 -19.24 15.69
CA LEU A 64 -1.94 -19.55 15.86
C LEU A 64 -1.16 -18.33 16.32
N VAL A 65 -0.11 -18.56 17.12
CA VAL A 65 0.94 -17.56 17.33
C VAL A 65 1.83 -17.54 16.09
N CYS A 66 1.86 -16.40 15.38
CA CYS A 66 2.55 -16.29 14.09
C CYS A 66 3.94 -15.65 14.23
N PHE A 67 4.98 -16.45 13.96
CA PHE A 67 6.38 -15.98 13.87
C PHE A 67 6.93 -16.02 12.43
N LEU A 68 6.06 -16.07 11.42
CA LEU A 68 6.47 -16.14 10.01
C LEU A 68 7.20 -14.88 9.54
N GLY A 69 6.89 -13.72 10.14
CA GLY A 69 7.46 -12.43 9.75
C GLY A 69 7.12 -12.08 8.30
N GLY A 70 8.14 -11.73 7.51
CA GLY A 70 7.95 -11.45 6.08
C GLY A 70 7.22 -10.14 5.78
N GLY A 71 7.35 -9.14 6.66
CA GLY A 71 6.73 -7.82 6.52
C GLY A 71 5.39 -7.66 7.24
N ALA A 72 4.87 -8.72 7.88
CA ALA A 72 3.71 -8.64 8.77
C ALA A 72 4.07 -9.25 10.13
N TYR A 73 3.93 -8.46 11.19
CA TYR A 73 4.35 -8.83 12.53
C TYR A 73 3.21 -8.58 13.51
N ASP A 74 2.95 -9.56 14.37
CA ASP A 74 1.98 -9.40 15.44
C ASP A 74 2.49 -8.33 16.43
N HIS A 75 1.60 -7.43 16.85
CA HIS A 75 1.94 -6.32 17.72
C HIS A 75 0.73 -5.91 18.58
N TYR A 76 1.02 -5.33 19.75
CA TYR A 76 -0.02 -4.86 20.64
C TYR A 76 -0.70 -3.61 20.05
N ILE A 77 -2.01 -3.71 19.81
CA ILE A 77 -2.87 -2.58 19.45
C ILE A 77 -3.55 -2.07 20.73
N PRO A 78 -3.28 -0.82 21.17
CA PRO A 78 -3.94 -0.25 22.34
C PRO A 78 -5.46 -0.20 22.17
N ARG A 79 -6.22 -0.58 23.21
CA ARG A 79 -7.70 -0.62 23.17
C ARG A 79 -8.39 0.69 22.79
N VAL A 80 -7.73 1.83 23.03
CA VAL A 80 -8.26 3.14 22.60
C VAL A 80 -8.39 3.23 21.07
N ILE A 81 -7.57 2.49 20.32
CA ILE A 81 -7.63 2.48 18.85
C ILE A 81 -8.95 1.88 18.36
N ASP A 82 -9.44 0.80 18.97
CA ASP A 82 -10.76 0.21 18.65
C ASP A 82 -11.88 1.24 18.79
N HIS A 83 -11.78 2.09 19.82
CA HIS A 83 -12.75 3.16 20.03
C HIS A 83 -12.65 4.26 18.96
N ILE A 84 -11.44 4.61 18.53
CA ILE A 84 -11.23 5.62 17.49
C ILE A 84 -11.73 5.12 16.13
N ILE A 85 -11.35 3.91 15.72
CA ILE A 85 -11.75 3.36 14.41
C ILE A 85 -13.25 3.03 14.35
N GLY A 86 -13.91 2.86 15.51
CA GLY A 86 -15.36 2.69 15.59
C GLY A 86 -16.15 3.98 15.44
N ARG A 87 -15.51 5.15 15.42
CA ARG A 87 -16.17 6.45 15.27
C ARG A 87 -16.31 6.83 13.79
N VAL A 88 -17.55 7.02 13.36
CA VAL A 88 -17.94 7.29 11.97
C VAL A 88 -17.17 8.48 11.39
N GLU A 89 -16.98 9.53 12.17
CA GLU A 89 -16.29 10.75 11.78
C GLU A 89 -14.83 10.55 11.35
N PHE A 90 -14.18 9.43 11.70
CA PHE A 90 -12.81 9.13 11.28
C PHE A 90 -12.72 8.33 9.97
N TYR A 91 -13.75 7.55 9.61
CA TYR A 91 -13.70 6.66 8.45
C TYR A 91 -14.72 6.98 7.35
N SER A 92 -15.70 7.85 7.61
CA SER A 92 -16.67 8.26 6.59
C SER A 92 -16.24 9.48 5.77
N SER A 93 -15.33 10.30 6.30
CA SER A 93 -14.75 11.43 5.54
C SER A 93 -13.83 10.93 4.44
N TYR A 94 -13.84 11.59 3.28
CA TYR A 94 -12.92 11.30 2.18
C TYR A 94 -11.67 12.20 2.23
N THR A 95 -10.91 12.24 1.14
CA THR A 95 -9.73 13.10 0.99
C THR A 95 -10.01 14.53 1.47
N PRO A 96 -9.12 15.14 2.28
CA PRO A 96 -9.33 16.45 2.89
C PRO A 96 -9.16 17.61 1.88
N TYR A 97 -9.98 17.65 0.83
CA TYR A 97 -9.99 18.70 -0.20
C TYR A 97 -10.44 20.07 0.32
N GLN A 98 -11.15 20.11 1.47
CA GLN A 98 -11.59 21.33 2.14
C GLN A 98 -10.81 21.48 3.45
N PRO A 99 -9.59 22.04 3.42
CA PRO A 99 -8.67 21.98 4.55
C PRO A 99 -9.22 22.66 5.82
N GLU A 100 -10.01 23.72 5.68
CA GLU A 100 -10.66 24.44 6.79
C GLU A 100 -11.66 23.54 7.56
N LEU A 101 -12.22 22.53 6.89
CA LEU A 101 -13.17 21.58 7.46
C LEU A 101 -12.51 20.23 7.81
N SER A 102 -11.20 20.09 7.65
CA SER A 102 -10.48 18.81 7.79
C SER A 102 -9.20 18.91 8.64
N GLN A 103 -9.07 19.96 9.47
CA GLN A 103 -7.87 20.20 10.27
C GLN A 103 -7.50 19.02 11.20
N GLY A 104 -8.48 18.29 11.73
CA GLY A 104 -8.21 17.09 12.56
C GLY A 104 -7.45 16.01 11.79
N THR A 105 -7.97 15.61 10.62
CA THR A 105 -7.31 14.62 9.73
C THR A 105 -5.96 15.12 9.24
N LEU A 106 -5.86 16.39 8.85
CA LEU A 106 -4.61 16.99 8.39
C LEU A 106 -3.55 17.03 9.49
N GLN A 107 -3.94 17.28 10.74
CA GLN A 107 -3.03 17.19 11.88
C GLN A 107 -2.53 15.77 12.07
N SER A 108 -3.39 14.75 12.02
CA SER A 108 -2.95 13.35 12.11
C SER A 108 -1.99 12.95 10.99
N ILE A 109 -2.21 13.45 9.76
CA ILE A 109 -1.29 13.27 8.64
C ILE A 109 0.07 13.93 8.93
N TYR A 110 0.06 15.16 9.45
CA TYR A 110 1.29 15.87 9.82
C TYR A 110 2.07 15.14 10.92
N GLU A 111 1.38 14.60 11.93
CA GLU A 111 1.99 13.80 12.99
C GLU A 111 2.60 12.50 12.44
N TYR A 112 1.90 11.81 11.53
CA TYR A 112 2.45 10.65 10.81
C TYR A 112 3.72 11.01 10.02
N GLN A 113 3.68 12.08 9.23
CA GLN A 113 4.83 12.55 8.45
C GLN A 113 6.02 12.87 9.36
N THR A 114 5.76 13.58 10.45
CA THR A 114 6.78 13.93 11.45
C THR A 114 7.39 12.69 12.10
N MET A 115 6.56 11.70 12.46
CA MET A 115 7.03 10.43 13.02
C MET A 115 7.92 9.68 12.04
N VAL A 116 7.48 9.51 10.78
CA VAL A 116 8.24 8.81 9.75
C VAL A 116 9.56 9.52 9.45
N SER A 117 9.55 10.85 9.28
CA SER A 117 10.79 11.63 9.08
C SER A 117 11.76 11.49 10.25
N LYS A 118 11.27 11.51 11.50
CA LYS A 118 12.13 11.34 12.68
C LYS A 118 12.69 9.93 12.82
N LEU A 119 11.90 8.90 12.51
CA LEU A 119 12.34 7.50 12.57
C LEU A 119 13.37 7.18 11.49
N THR A 120 13.16 7.70 10.28
CA THR A 120 14.03 7.42 9.12
C THR A 120 15.22 8.38 9.02
N GLY A 121 15.19 9.51 9.74
CA GLY A 121 16.18 10.58 9.59
C GLY A 121 16.04 11.37 8.29
N MET A 122 14.96 11.17 7.51
CA MET A 122 14.73 11.83 6.22
C MET A 122 14.03 13.19 6.39
N GLU A 123 14.33 14.11 5.48
CA GLU A 123 13.82 15.50 5.53
C GLU A 123 12.29 15.60 5.38
N VAL A 124 11.69 14.72 4.57
CA VAL A 124 10.26 14.75 4.25
C VAL A 124 9.68 13.34 4.15
N SER A 125 8.38 13.22 4.44
CA SER A 125 7.58 12.03 4.21
C SER A 125 6.26 12.42 3.56
N ASN A 126 5.68 11.52 2.75
CA ASN A 126 4.34 11.71 2.20
C ASN A 126 3.25 11.31 3.24
N ALA A 127 1.99 11.37 2.83
CA ALA A 127 0.85 11.02 3.69
C ALA A 127 0.48 9.51 3.64
N SER A 128 1.46 8.61 3.45
CA SER A 128 1.36 7.15 3.24
C SER A 128 1.40 6.67 1.78
N MET A 129 1.56 5.35 1.63
CA MET A 129 1.49 4.55 0.40
C MET A 129 0.60 3.32 0.68
N TYR A 130 0.22 2.58 -0.37
CA TYR A 130 -0.65 1.40 -0.20
C TYR A 130 -0.01 0.29 0.64
N ASP A 131 1.26 -0.04 0.36
CA ASP A 131 2.06 -1.01 1.09
C ASP A 131 3.56 -0.75 0.86
N GLY A 132 4.43 -1.45 1.61
CA GLY A 132 5.88 -1.29 1.47
C GLY A 132 6.44 -1.78 0.13
N ALA A 133 5.78 -2.74 -0.53
CA ALA A 133 6.24 -3.31 -1.80
C ALA A 133 6.06 -2.31 -2.96
N THR A 134 4.89 -1.66 -3.01
CA THR A 134 4.57 -0.60 -3.96
C THR A 134 5.32 0.68 -3.65
N ALA A 135 5.56 1.00 -2.36
CA ALA A 135 6.42 2.10 -1.97
C ALA A 135 7.87 1.92 -2.48
N LEU A 136 8.43 0.71 -2.37
CA LEU A 136 9.75 0.39 -2.93
C LEU A 136 9.79 0.55 -4.46
N ALA A 137 8.76 0.08 -5.15
CA ALA A 137 8.67 0.25 -6.60
C ALA A 137 8.60 1.74 -6.99
N GLU A 138 7.80 2.55 -6.28
CA GLU A 138 7.73 3.99 -6.51
C GLU A 138 9.03 4.72 -6.16
N ALA A 139 9.79 4.26 -5.17
CA ALA A 139 11.12 4.80 -4.87
C ALA A 139 12.09 4.58 -6.05
N ILE A 140 12.05 3.41 -6.69
CA ILE A 140 12.84 3.13 -7.91
C ILE A 140 12.39 4.02 -9.07
N LEU A 141 11.08 4.22 -9.27
CA LEU A 141 10.55 5.12 -10.30
C LEU A 141 10.87 6.59 -10.00
N MET A 142 10.89 7.00 -8.74
CA MET A 142 11.33 8.32 -8.32
C MET A 142 12.81 8.51 -8.66
N ALA A 143 13.66 7.53 -8.35
CA ALA A 143 15.07 7.55 -8.73
C ALA A 143 15.21 7.72 -10.26
N GLN A 144 14.43 6.99 -11.06
CA GLN A 144 14.45 7.08 -12.53
C GLN A 144 14.17 8.52 -12.99
N ARG A 145 13.16 9.17 -12.42
CA ARG A 145 12.80 10.57 -12.73
C ARG A 145 13.93 11.55 -12.35
N ILE A 146 14.67 11.27 -11.28
CA ILE A 146 15.78 12.12 -10.80
C ILE A 146 17.04 11.96 -11.66
N LYS A 147 17.43 10.72 -11.99
CA LYS A 147 18.69 10.42 -12.70
C LYS A 147 18.54 10.35 -14.22
N GLY A 148 17.31 10.42 -14.74
CA GLY A 148 17.01 10.55 -16.16
C GLY A 148 17.34 9.29 -16.96
N LYS A 149 18.47 9.31 -17.69
CA LYS A 149 18.81 8.25 -18.68
C LYS A 149 19.42 6.99 -18.08
N ARG A 150 19.71 6.98 -16.77
CA ARG A 150 20.26 5.81 -16.07
C ARG A 150 19.17 4.76 -15.89
N THR A 151 19.50 3.50 -16.18
CA THR A 151 18.52 2.40 -16.21
C THR A 151 18.85 1.24 -15.29
N LYS A 152 20.10 1.14 -14.80
CA LYS A 152 20.58 0.00 -14.02
C LYS A 152 20.18 0.11 -12.55
N VAL A 153 19.38 -0.83 -12.05
CA VAL A 153 18.91 -0.92 -10.67
C VAL A 153 19.56 -2.14 -10.02
N LEU A 154 20.35 -1.92 -8.97
CA LEU A 154 20.96 -3.01 -8.20
C LEU A 154 20.00 -3.38 -7.05
N LEU A 155 19.58 -4.64 -7.00
CA LEU A 155 18.60 -5.16 -6.04
C LEU A 155 19.21 -6.33 -5.28
N PRO A 156 19.04 -6.45 -3.96
CA PRO A 156 19.61 -7.55 -3.21
C PRO A 156 18.73 -8.79 -3.34
N GLU A 157 19.34 -9.96 -3.48
CA GLU A 157 18.63 -11.23 -3.38
C GLU A 157 18.08 -11.48 -1.97
N THR A 158 18.51 -10.73 -0.97
CA THR A 158 17.97 -10.76 0.40
C THR A 158 16.69 -9.94 0.57
N LEU A 159 16.17 -9.30 -0.49
CA LEU A 159 14.89 -8.58 -0.46
C LEU A 159 13.70 -9.53 -0.21
N ASN A 160 12.64 -9.03 0.42
CA ASN A 160 11.39 -9.77 0.61
C ASN A 160 10.88 -10.36 -0.73
N PRO A 161 10.63 -11.67 -0.84
CA PRO A 161 10.20 -12.31 -2.09
C PRO A 161 8.93 -11.72 -2.71
N LEU A 162 8.00 -11.20 -1.90
CA LEU A 162 6.81 -10.52 -2.41
C LEU A 162 7.16 -9.15 -2.99
N TYR A 163 8.10 -8.45 -2.38
CA TYR A 163 8.54 -7.13 -2.86
C TYR A 163 9.27 -7.29 -4.20
N LYS A 164 10.08 -8.34 -4.36
CA LYS A 164 10.69 -8.69 -5.66
C LYS A 164 9.64 -8.87 -6.76
N LYS A 165 8.54 -9.58 -6.46
CA LYS A 165 7.45 -9.79 -7.43
C LYS A 165 6.79 -8.47 -7.80
N VAL A 166 6.46 -7.65 -6.79
CA VAL A 166 5.83 -6.34 -7.01
C VAL A 166 6.76 -5.45 -7.82
N VAL A 167 8.01 -5.25 -7.43
CA VAL A 167 8.99 -4.46 -8.19
C VAL A 167 9.07 -4.95 -9.65
N ASN A 168 9.13 -6.27 -9.86
CA ASN A 168 9.18 -6.82 -11.21
C ASN A 168 7.93 -6.49 -12.05
N THR A 169 6.73 -6.66 -11.48
CA THR A 169 5.48 -6.37 -12.16
C THR A 169 5.27 -4.87 -12.36
N TYR A 170 5.46 -4.07 -11.32
CA TYR A 170 5.21 -2.63 -11.30
C TYR A 170 6.11 -1.87 -12.27
N THR A 171 7.36 -2.33 -12.42
CA THR A 171 8.32 -1.73 -13.37
C THR A 171 8.40 -2.46 -14.71
N SER A 172 7.53 -3.42 -15.00
CA SER A 172 7.64 -4.27 -16.20
C SER A 172 7.54 -3.50 -17.52
N GLY A 173 6.79 -2.39 -17.54
CA GLY A 173 6.69 -1.49 -18.70
C GLY A 173 7.81 -0.46 -18.81
N MET A 174 8.79 -0.49 -17.91
CA MET A 174 9.90 0.46 -17.88
C MET A 174 11.18 -0.16 -18.42
N GLU A 175 12.00 0.63 -19.09
CA GLU A 175 13.33 0.25 -19.57
C GLU A 175 14.36 0.25 -18.41
N LEU A 176 14.14 -0.59 -17.40
CA LEU A 176 15.04 -0.76 -16.26
C LEU A 176 15.81 -2.08 -16.36
N GLU A 177 17.13 -2.00 -16.29
CA GLU A 177 18.01 -3.16 -16.16
C GLU A 177 18.11 -3.51 -14.68
N LYS A 178 17.48 -4.62 -14.26
CA LYS A 178 17.50 -5.07 -12.87
C LYS A 178 18.59 -6.11 -12.68
N VAL A 179 19.60 -5.77 -11.88
CA VAL A 179 20.70 -6.66 -11.52
C VAL A 179 20.48 -7.13 -10.08
N TRP A 180 20.42 -8.45 -9.89
CA TRP A 180 20.23 -9.05 -8.57
C TRP A 180 21.59 -9.37 -7.96
N ILE A 181 21.93 -8.69 -6.86
CA ILE A 181 23.16 -8.88 -6.13
C ILE A 181 22.99 -10.09 -5.19
N PRO A 182 23.87 -11.10 -5.29
CA PRO A 182 23.80 -12.29 -4.46
C PRO A 182 24.11 -11.96 -2.99
N PHE A 183 23.94 -12.95 -2.13
CA PHE A 183 24.30 -12.89 -0.72
C PHE A 183 25.19 -14.07 -0.34
N ASN A 184 25.97 -13.90 0.71
CA ASN A 184 26.78 -14.97 1.25
C ASN A 184 25.88 -16.00 1.95
N GLY A 185 25.88 -17.25 1.48
CA GLY A 185 24.96 -18.30 1.98
C GLY A 185 25.19 -18.73 3.44
N GLU A 186 26.36 -18.45 4.02
CA GLU A 186 26.65 -18.78 5.42
C GLU A 186 26.23 -17.65 6.37
N THR A 187 26.40 -16.40 5.96
CA THR A 187 26.22 -15.22 6.82
C THR A 187 24.95 -14.44 6.54
N GLY A 188 24.39 -14.56 5.33
CA GLY A 188 23.18 -13.88 4.84
C GLY A 188 23.34 -12.40 4.51
N TYR A 189 24.56 -11.86 4.56
CA TYR A 189 24.87 -10.49 4.10
C TYR A 189 24.92 -10.41 2.58
N ILE A 190 24.60 -9.23 2.04
CA ILE A 190 24.81 -8.93 0.63
C ILE A 190 26.29 -9.12 0.25
N ASP A 191 26.54 -9.65 -0.95
CA ASP A 191 27.89 -9.74 -1.50
C ASP A 191 28.35 -8.36 -1.98
N VAL A 192 29.17 -7.70 -1.15
CA VAL A 192 29.71 -6.36 -1.39
C VAL A 192 30.68 -6.34 -2.57
N ASP A 193 31.43 -7.41 -2.79
CA ASP A 193 32.35 -7.50 -3.93
C ASP A 193 31.54 -7.55 -5.23
N SER A 194 30.49 -8.38 -5.27
CA SER A 194 29.57 -8.45 -6.40
C SER A 194 28.82 -7.13 -6.62
N LEU A 195 28.38 -6.44 -5.57
CA LEU A 195 27.80 -5.11 -5.67
C LEU A 195 28.78 -4.14 -6.36
N SER A 196 30.02 -4.12 -5.88
CA SER A 196 31.08 -3.22 -6.36
C SER A 196 31.44 -3.45 -7.83
N GLU A 197 31.44 -4.70 -8.30
CA GLU A 197 31.67 -5.04 -9.71
C GLU A 197 30.59 -4.47 -10.65
N HIS A 198 29.37 -4.25 -10.14
CA HIS A 198 28.26 -3.72 -10.92
C HIS A 198 28.07 -2.21 -10.76
N LEU A 199 28.88 -1.54 -9.93
CA LEU A 199 28.84 -0.10 -9.75
C LEU A 199 29.54 0.62 -10.90
N ASP A 200 28.75 1.32 -11.71
CA ASP A 200 29.24 2.15 -12.82
C ASP A 200 28.33 3.39 -13.03
N GLU A 201 28.67 4.22 -14.02
CA GLU A 201 27.93 5.46 -14.33
C GLU A 201 26.49 5.23 -14.86
N SER A 202 26.12 3.98 -15.20
CA SER A 202 24.76 3.62 -15.61
C SER A 202 23.83 3.31 -14.44
N VAL A 203 24.40 3.16 -13.23
CA VAL A 203 23.63 2.85 -12.00
C VAL A 203 22.68 3.99 -11.67
N LEU A 204 21.40 3.65 -11.74
CA LEU A 204 20.28 4.47 -11.35
C LEU A 204 20.16 4.55 -9.83
N CYS A 205 19.99 3.38 -9.21
CA CYS A 205 19.88 3.25 -7.76
C CYS A 205 20.28 1.85 -7.30
N CYS A 206 20.66 1.78 -6.03
CA CYS A 206 20.91 0.54 -5.31
C CYS A 206 19.88 0.44 -4.18
N VAL A 207 19.21 -0.70 -4.12
CA VAL A 207 18.21 -1.00 -3.11
C VAL A 207 18.85 -1.84 -2.00
N PHE A 208 18.44 -1.58 -0.77
CA PHE A 208 18.75 -2.39 0.40
C PHE A 208 17.48 -2.69 1.17
N GLN A 209 17.50 -3.75 1.97
CA GLN A 209 16.49 -4.00 2.99
C GLN A 209 17.18 -4.15 4.33
N SER A 210 16.73 -3.43 5.36
CA SER A 210 17.34 -3.49 6.69
C SER A 210 16.29 -3.50 7.80
N PRO A 211 16.19 -4.57 8.61
CA PRO A 211 16.85 -5.86 8.41
C PRO A 211 16.42 -6.51 7.08
N ASN A 212 17.31 -7.29 6.48
CA ASN A 212 17.01 -8.02 5.27
C ASN A 212 15.98 -9.14 5.52
N PHE A 213 15.53 -9.85 4.48
CA PHE A 213 14.45 -10.85 4.62
C PHE A 213 14.76 -11.97 5.63
N PHE A 214 16.05 -12.24 5.88
CA PHE A 214 16.51 -13.22 6.87
C PHE A 214 16.61 -12.66 8.30
N GLY A 215 16.31 -11.37 8.50
CA GLY A 215 16.42 -10.69 9.78
C GLY A 215 17.83 -10.17 10.08
N ILE A 216 18.71 -10.09 9.08
CA ILE A 216 20.09 -9.64 9.25
C ILE A 216 20.19 -8.14 8.97
N ILE A 217 20.89 -7.42 9.85
CA ILE A 217 21.19 -6.00 9.67
C ILE A 217 22.47 -5.89 8.86
N GLU A 218 22.38 -5.32 7.65
CA GLU A 218 23.53 -5.13 6.78
C GLU A 218 24.61 -4.25 7.46
N ARG A 219 25.88 -4.54 7.17
CA ARG A 219 27.04 -3.86 7.76
C ARG A 219 27.61 -2.82 6.82
N ASP A 220 28.36 -1.88 7.38
CA ASP A 220 29.16 -0.89 6.62
C ASP A 220 28.31 -0.13 5.57
N MET A 221 27.04 0.09 5.92
CA MET A 221 26.05 0.69 5.03
C MET A 221 26.38 2.14 4.71
N GLU A 222 27.04 2.86 5.62
CA GLU A 222 27.48 4.24 5.40
C GLU A 222 28.52 4.29 4.28
N GLU A 223 29.56 3.45 4.37
CA GLU A 223 30.60 3.33 3.36
C GLU A 223 30.03 2.89 2.00
N LEU A 224 29.12 1.91 2.00
CA LEU A 224 28.47 1.44 0.76
C LEU A 224 27.66 2.56 0.09
N ILE A 225 26.89 3.32 0.88
CA ILE A 225 26.10 4.45 0.37
C ILE A 225 27.01 5.54 -0.19
N GLU A 226 28.14 5.84 0.45
CA GLU A 226 29.12 6.79 -0.08
C GLU A 226 29.64 6.37 -1.45
N VAL A 227 30.03 5.10 -1.63
CA VAL A 227 30.51 4.59 -2.92
C VAL A 227 29.42 4.63 -4.00
N ILE A 228 28.17 4.33 -3.65
CA ILE A 228 27.01 4.47 -4.56
C ILE A 228 26.80 5.91 -4.99
N HIS A 229 26.94 6.86 -4.06
CA HIS A 229 26.81 8.28 -4.38
C HIS A 229 27.98 8.77 -5.26
N GLN A 230 29.20 8.26 -5.05
CA GLN A 230 30.36 8.57 -5.88
C GLN A 230 30.18 8.09 -7.34
N SER A 231 29.50 6.96 -7.58
CA SER A 231 29.11 6.53 -8.94
C SER A 231 27.93 7.32 -9.53
N GLY A 232 27.30 8.16 -8.71
CA GLY A 232 26.16 9.01 -9.06
C GLY A 232 24.80 8.31 -8.94
N GLY A 233 24.74 7.09 -8.39
CA GLY A 233 23.48 6.39 -8.08
C GLY A 233 22.76 6.99 -6.86
N LEU A 234 21.55 6.53 -6.58
CA LEU A 234 20.85 6.77 -5.30
C LEU A 234 20.82 5.49 -4.46
N ALA A 235 20.89 5.62 -3.14
CA ALA A 235 20.58 4.52 -2.23
C ALA A 235 19.10 4.57 -1.81
N ILE A 236 18.43 3.42 -1.84
CA ILE A 236 17.04 3.24 -1.39
C ILE A 236 17.03 2.15 -0.33
N VAL A 237 16.49 2.43 0.86
CA VAL A 237 16.41 1.45 1.96
C VAL A 237 14.95 1.13 2.26
N SER A 238 14.60 -0.14 2.19
CA SER A 238 13.35 -0.69 2.71
C SER A 238 13.57 -1.13 4.16
N THR A 239 12.93 -0.45 5.11
CA THR A 239 13.10 -0.69 6.56
C THR A 239 11.79 -1.01 7.26
#